data_AF-A0AAV2LWA9-F1
#
_entry.id   AF-A0AAV2LWA9-F1
#
_cell.length_a   1.000
_cell.length_b   1.000
_cell.length_c   1.000
_cell.angle_alpha   90.00
_cell.angle_beta   90.00
_cell.angle_gamma   90.00
#
_symmetry.space_group_name_H-M   'P 1'
#
loop_
_entity.id
_entity.type
_entity.pdbx_description
1 polymer ?
#
loop_
_entity_poly.entity_id
_entity_poly.type
_entity_poly.pdbx_seq_one_letter_code
_entity_poly.pdbx_strand_id
1 'polypeptide(L)'
;MEKADQRLKRVMSRDCAMSAAHAGEGSSEEGPAPAHPPIRQEVMSPGAAKDGGCDYPHLEASAAGRTAPTGLQEAKEVTSSDGTTLRQRHEQTALSPVRRERTSDGVRCRGLRSHTARRPHPPEPPYSGGFFYVGGANGVDIVRSYCESKGWTRIENKQREDFKLKWCETRSRANYSNFRPGQQLMFQIPNNDVLTTKIGLLRSLREYERVRSKVRHCQGVRLKMDEFIPTTFRMDVREEREAFFSQQEGLVTNQRHMWICKPTGLNQGRGIFLLKSHEDVNALRERLQHGHQHRKTPLHRQQARVVQKYIQNPLLLKGRKFDVRSFLIIACPCPYVVFFSHGYVRLTCDQYDLQSPNMATHLTNQYMQKKNPLYSQLKEDTVWSMESFNAYVNERFAETKALPRDWVLGLFTKRMQQILTQCFLSVKAKLDCRLGFFDMIGCDFMIDEDFNVWLLEMNCNPALHTNCSVLKEVIPNIVSETLDLTLEIFNKCRRGQRVLPLSSQKNFVLLFKELFPPEAAEPFPKSSTTTHCEQRKKPEHQRNSLQSAAALAGGECRSPPQTSHVSKPKKKKVPLKCSTVSPPMDPPPGLRQAQ
;
A
#
# COMPACT_ATOMS: atom_id res chain seq x y z
N MET A 1 -43.59 -8.01 5.92
CA MET A 1 -43.02 -7.36 7.12
C MET A 1 -43.89 -6.15 7.44
N GLU A 2 -45.03 -6.33 8.12
CA GLU A 2 -46.07 -5.27 8.15
C GLU A 2 -46.78 -5.11 9.51
N LYS A 3 -46.27 -5.79 10.55
CA LYS A 3 -46.73 -5.62 11.95
C LYS A 3 -45.67 -5.02 12.90
N ALA A 4 -44.51 -4.64 12.37
CA ALA A 4 -43.45 -3.97 13.14
C ALA A 4 -43.57 -2.44 13.14
N ASP A 5 -44.08 -1.82 12.06
CA ASP A 5 -44.06 -0.36 11.87
C ASP A 5 -45.13 0.39 12.70
N GLN A 6 -46.23 -0.27 13.08
CA GLN A 6 -47.28 0.35 13.90
C GLN A 6 -46.91 0.49 15.38
N ARG A 7 -45.86 -0.17 15.87
CA ARG A 7 -45.46 -0.11 17.29
C ARG A 7 -44.51 1.06 17.60
N LEU A 8 -43.77 1.56 16.60
CA LEU A 8 -42.85 2.70 16.78
C LEU A 8 -43.57 4.06 16.82
N LYS A 9 -44.64 4.21 16.02
CA LYS A 9 -45.41 5.47 15.90
C LYS A 9 -46.30 5.79 17.12
N ARG A 10 -46.49 4.86 18.07
CA ARG A 10 -47.23 5.11 19.33
C ARG A 10 -46.38 5.61 20.50
N VAL A 11 -45.05 5.58 20.40
CA VAL A 11 -44.16 6.02 21.49
C VAL A 11 -43.83 7.52 21.36
N MET A 12 -43.67 8.05 20.15
CA MET A 12 -43.25 9.44 19.92
C MET A 12 -44.35 10.52 20.05
N SER A 13 -45.52 10.19 20.61
CA SER A 13 -46.66 11.13 20.73
C SER A 13 -47.12 11.36 22.17
N ARG A 14 -46.31 10.98 23.17
CA ARG A 14 -46.66 11.10 24.59
C ARG A 14 -45.80 12.06 25.42
N ASP A 15 -44.62 12.45 24.94
CA ASP A 15 -43.65 13.24 25.73
C ASP A 15 -43.64 14.74 25.37
N CYS A 16 -44.80 15.30 24.97
CA CYS A 16 -44.94 16.73 24.64
C CYS A 16 -46.15 17.40 25.32
N ALA A 17 -46.61 16.84 26.44
CA ALA A 17 -47.55 17.46 27.35
C ALA A 17 -47.18 17.05 28.79
N MET A 18 -47.46 17.93 29.77
CA MET A 18 -47.11 17.80 31.20
C MET A 18 -45.66 18.17 31.57
N SER A 19 -45.36 19.48 31.66
CA SER A 19 -44.98 20.07 32.96
C SER A 19 -44.94 21.60 32.87
N ALA A 20 -46.06 22.24 33.24
CA ALA A 20 -46.16 23.68 33.45
C ALA A 20 -47.34 23.99 34.37
N ALA A 21 -47.20 23.74 35.68
CA ALA A 21 -48.14 24.21 36.70
C ALA A 21 -47.55 24.17 38.13
N HIS A 22 -47.84 25.24 38.88
CA HIS A 22 -47.82 25.42 40.33
C HIS A 22 -46.52 25.40 41.14
N ALA A 23 -46.29 26.55 41.77
CA ALA A 23 -45.51 26.77 42.98
C ALA A 23 -46.40 26.69 44.24
N GLY A 24 -45.79 26.62 45.43
CA GLY A 24 -46.44 27.01 46.70
C GLY A 24 -46.02 26.20 47.93
N GLU A 25 -45.34 26.86 48.88
CA GLU A 25 -45.33 26.60 50.35
C GLU A 25 -44.73 25.26 50.86
N GLY A 26 -43.96 25.18 51.95
CA GLY A 26 -43.34 26.20 52.83
C GLY A 26 -42.69 25.56 54.08
N SER A 27 -41.71 26.25 54.74
CA SER A 27 -41.14 26.01 56.11
C SER A 27 -40.52 24.62 56.45
N SER A 28 -39.51 24.44 57.33
CA SER A 28 -38.60 25.34 58.09
C SER A 28 -37.45 24.52 58.76
N GLU A 29 -36.55 25.19 59.49
CA GLU A 29 -35.57 24.70 60.51
C GLU A 29 -34.10 24.44 60.13
N GLU A 30 -33.22 24.45 61.15
CA GLU A 30 -31.85 25.02 61.11
C GLU A 30 -30.70 24.00 61.35
N GLY A 31 -29.61 24.12 60.56
CA GLY A 31 -28.17 23.89 60.90
C GLY A 31 -27.69 22.63 61.66
N PRO A 32 -26.38 22.55 62.03
CA PRO A 32 -25.19 23.16 61.42
C PRO A 32 -24.12 22.10 61.00
N ALA A 33 -22.97 22.54 60.48
CA ALA A 33 -21.85 21.71 60.01
C ALA A 33 -20.96 21.12 61.14
N PRO A 34 -20.05 20.16 60.80
CA PRO A 34 -18.64 20.39 61.13
C PRO A 34 -17.65 20.04 59.98
N ALA A 35 -16.35 20.26 60.24
CA ALA A 35 -15.31 20.53 59.24
C ALA A 35 -14.37 19.37 58.84
N HIS A 36 -13.54 19.63 57.82
CA HIS A 36 -12.46 18.77 57.28
C HIS A 36 -11.29 18.53 58.27
N PRO A 37 -10.34 17.63 57.91
CA PRO A 37 -9.06 18.18 57.41
C PRO A 37 -8.50 17.49 56.13
N PRO A 38 -7.57 18.15 55.39
CA PRO A 38 -7.04 17.68 54.11
C PRO A 38 -5.68 16.96 54.19
N ILE A 39 -5.33 16.19 53.15
CA ILE A 39 -4.00 15.58 52.96
C ILE A 39 -3.14 16.50 52.06
N ARG A 40 -1.86 16.65 52.42
CA ARG A 40 -0.92 17.64 51.87
C ARG A 40 -0.32 17.26 50.51
N GLN A 41 -0.05 18.28 49.70
CA GLN A 41 1.04 18.27 48.72
C GLN A 41 2.36 18.59 49.43
N GLU A 42 3.47 18.00 49.00
CA GLU A 42 4.81 18.51 49.33
C GLU A 42 5.47 19.10 48.08
N VAL A 43 5.90 20.34 48.21
CA VAL A 43 6.79 21.06 47.28
C VAL A 43 7.96 21.54 48.12
N MET A 44 9.19 21.19 47.74
CA MET A 44 10.40 21.74 48.36
C MET A 44 11.30 22.43 47.33
N SER A 45 11.74 23.63 47.70
CA SER A 45 12.73 24.50 47.06
C SER A 45 12.99 25.67 48.02
N PRO A 46 14.09 26.43 47.91
CA PRO A 46 15.42 26.10 47.38
C PRO A 46 16.54 26.41 48.42
N GLY A 47 17.80 26.14 48.07
CA GLY A 47 18.99 26.58 48.84
C GLY A 47 20.09 27.08 47.90
N ALA A 48 20.67 28.25 48.19
CA ALA A 48 21.54 28.99 47.26
C ALA A 48 22.99 29.16 47.78
N ALA A 49 23.96 29.26 46.85
CA ALA A 49 25.28 29.93 46.89
C ALA A 49 26.32 29.13 46.06
N LYS A 50 27.31 29.70 45.37
CA LYS A 50 27.66 31.10 45.03
C LYS A 50 28.70 31.15 43.88
N ASP A 51 28.69 32.25 43.14
CA ASP A 51 29.79 33.03 42.51
C ASP A 51 30.94 32.38 41.69
N GLY A 52 31.27 33.08 40.57
CA GLY A 52 32.49 32.94 39.75
C GLY A 52 32.28 32.24 38.40
N GLY A 53 32.61 32.80 37.23
CA GLY A 53 33.24 34.08 36.90
C GLY A 53 34.27 33.93 35.77
N CYS A 54 34.21 34.80 34.76
CA CYS A 54 35.22 35.06 33.70
C CYS A 54 35.39 34.08 32.50
N ASP A 55 35.06 34.66 31.33
CA ASP A 55 35.93 34.84 30.14
C ASP A 55 36.12 33.80 29.02
N TYR A 56 35.87 34.32 27.81
CA TYR A 56 36.17 33.87 26.45
C TYR A 56 37.69 34.02 26.12
N PRO A 57 38.30 33.33 25.11
CA PRO A 57 38.03 33.66 23.70
C PRO A 57 38.20 32.55 22.63
N HIS A 58 38.00 33.00 21.37
CA HIS A 58 38.04 32.32 20.06
C HIS A 58 39.36 31.62 19.68
N LEU A 59 39.26 30.66 18.73
CA LEU A 59 39.89 30.57 17.38
C LEU A 59 39.56 29.15 16.80
N GLU A 60 39.08 28.92 15.58
CA GLU A 60 39.73 29.04 14.25
C GLU A 60 41.07 28.29 14.12
N ALA A 61 41.41 27.55 13.05
CA ALA A 61 40.68 27.19 11.82
C ALA A 61 41.40 26.03 11.05
N SER A 62 40.74 25.50 10.00
CA SER A 62 41.35 24.79 8.85
C SER A 62 42.02 23.41 9.14
N ALA A 63 42.39 22.55 8.20
CA ALA A 63 41.98 22.16 6.84
C ALA A 63 43.08 21.19 6.31
N ALA A 64 42.77 20.40 5.28
CA ALA A 64 43.66 19.36 4.69
C ALA A 64 43.96 18.15 5.63
N GLY A 65 44.26 16.95 5.14
CA GLY A 65 44.39 16.53 3.74
C GLY A 65 44.34 14.99 3.57
N ARG A 66 44.45 14.55 2.31
CA ARG A 66 44.55 13.14 1.86
C ARG A 66 45.76 12.46 2.55
N THR A 67 45.83 11.15 2.82
CA THR A 67 45.72 10.01 1.87
C THR A 67 45.49 8.67 2.58
N ALA A 68 45.08 7.64 1.84
CA ALA A 68 45.11 6.24 2.31
C ALA A 68 46.55 5.68 2.41
N PRO A 69 46.72 4.53 3.09
CA PRO A 69 47.54 3.48 2.50
C PRO A 69 46.89 2.09 2.49
N THR A 70 47.35 1.28 1.54
CA THR A 70 47.15 -0.17 1.43
C THR A 70 47.79 -0.93 2.59
N GLY A 71 47.22 -2.07 3.01
CA GLY A 71 47.69 -2.85 4.15
C GLY A 71 48.53 -4.09 3.78
N LEU A 72 48.79 -4.93 4.79
CA LEU A 72 49.28 -6.30 4.65
C LEU A 72 48.95 -7.09 5.93
N GLN A 73 48.86 -8.42 5.80
CA GLN A 73 48.68 -9.35 6.93
C GLN A 73 50.04 -9.64 7.59
N GLU A 74 50.05 -9.91 8.90
CA GLU A 74 50.68 -11.12 9.42
C GLU A 74 50.26 -11.42 10.87
N ALA A 75 50.42 -12.69 11.27
CA ALA A 75 49.97 -13.20 12.56
C ALA A 75 51.04 -13.07 13.65
N LYS A 76 50.61 -13.16 14.92
CA LYS A 76 51.50 -13.57 16.02
C LYS A 76 50.85 -14.64 16.89
N GLU A 77 51.62 -15.70 17.05
CA GLU A 77 51.40 -16.88 17.87
C GLU A 77 51.86 -16.59 19.32
N VAL A 78 51.23 -17.22 20.31
CA VAL A 78 51.72 -17.25 21.71
C VAL A 78 51.63 -18.69 22.22
N THR A 79 52.66 -19.09 22.96
CA THR A 79 53.08 -20.47 23.20
C THR A 79 52.49 -21.13 24.45
N SER A 80 52.48 -22.48 24.42
CA SER A 80 52.64 -23.52 25.47
C SER A 80 52.77 -23.11 26.97
N SER A 81 52.49 -23.97 27.96
CA SER A 81 52.76 -25.44 27.99
C SER A 81 51.97 -26.24 29.07
N ASP A 82 52.30 -27.55 29.13
CA ASP A 82 52.18 -28.49 30.26
C ASP A 82 50.94 -29.40 30.43
N GLY A 83 51.15 -30.71 30.20
CA GLY A 83 51.15 -31.65 31.35
C GLY A 83 50.11 -32.78 31.42
N THR A 84 50.31 -33.86 30.65
CA THR A 84 50.11 -35.31 30.99
C THR A 84 49.32 -35.75 32.25
N THR A 85 48.54 -36.85 32.26
CA THR A 85 48.90 -38.21 31.79
C THR A 85 47.71 -39.20 31.71
N LEU A 86 47.98 -40.36 31.08
CA LEU A 86 47.46 -41.73 31.30
C LEU A 86 46.46 -42.35 30.29
N ARG A 87 46.80 -43.59 29.92
CA ARG A 87 46.22 -44.44 28.86
C ARG A 87 45.27 -45.48 29.44
N GLN A 88 44.35 -45.99 28.61
CA GLN A 88 44.28 -47.44 28.36
C GLN A 88 43.89 -47.73 26.89
N ARG A 89 43.81 -49.01 26.51
CA ARG A 89 44.32 -49.53 25.21
C ARG A 89 43.45 -50.70 24.70
N HIS A 90 43.71 -51.17 23.47
CA HIS A 90 43.22 -52.43 22.82
C HIS A 90 41.74 -52.40 22.32
N GLU A 91 41.24 -53.16 21.32
CA GLU A 91 41.76 -54.02 20.21
C GLU A 91 40.58 -54.41 19.26
N GLN A 92 40.67 -54.94 18.02
CA GLN A 92 41.72 -55.11 16.98
C GLN A 92 41.02 -55.31 15.57
N THR A 93 41.80 -55.49 14.49
CA THR A 93 41.64 -56.31 13.22
C THR A 93 40.30 -56.93 12.74
N ALA A 94 40.09 -57.33 11.45
CA ALA A 94 40.88 -57.23 10.19
C ALA A 94 39.99 -57.40 8.92
N LEU A 95 40.57 -57.09 7.75
CA LEU A 95 40.09 -57.41 6.38
C LEU A 95 40.44 -58.87 6.01
N SER A 96 39.82 -59.56 5.04
CA SER A 96 40.11 -59.44 3.57
C SER A 96 39.20 -60.43 2.73
N PRO A 97 39.46 -60.85 1.46
CA PRO A 97 38.53 -60.62 0.34
C PRO A 97 38.09 -61.94 -0.40
N VAL A 98 37.47 -61.87 -1.60
CA VAL A 98 37.82 -62.69 -2.82
C VAL A 98 36.86 -62.56 -4.04
N ARG A 99 37.49 -62.39 -5.23
CA ARG A 99 37.19 -62.75 -6.65
C ARG A 99 35.91 -62.37 -7.44
N ARG A 100 36.17 -62.22 -8.75
CA ARG A 100 35.27 -62.20 -9.93
C ARG A 100 35.07 -63.62 -10.47
N GLU A 101 34.02 -63.81 -11.28
CA GLU A 101 34.06 -64.78 -12.39
C GLU A 101 33.27 -64.29 -13.62
N ARG A 102 33.52 -64.90 -14.79
CA ARG A 102 32.84 -64.65 -16.08
C ARG A 102 32.21 -65.95 -16.56
N THR A 103 31.05 -65.88 -17.20
CA THR A 103 30.66 -66.83 -18.25
C THR A 103 29.90 -66.12 -19.37
N SER A 104 30.00 -66.68 -20.57
CA SER A 104 29.22 -66.30 -21.76
C SER A 104 27.93 -67.11 -21.82
N ASP A 105 26.94 -66.63 -22.59
CA ASP A 105 26.52 -67.28 -23.83
C ASP A 105 25.35 -66.52 -24.49
N GLY A 106 25.26 -66.60 -25.81
CA GLY A 106 24.26 -65.89 -26.61
C GLY A 106 23.28 -66.85 -27.27
N VAL A 107 21.98 -66.58 -27.13
CA VAL A 107 20.92 -67.18 -27.97
C VAL A 107 20.04 -66.07 -28.54
N ARG A 108 19.74 -66.17 -29.83
CA ARG A 108 19.07 -65.14 -30.63
C ARG A 108 17.66 -65.59 -30.99
N CYS A 109 16.63 -65.02 -30.37
CA CYS A 109 15.24 -65.24 -30.75
C CYS A 109 14.57 -63.93 -31.22
N ARG A 110 14.03 -63.95 -32.45
CA ARG A 110 13.09 -62.92 -32.93
C ARG A 110 11.70 -63.23 -32.39
N GLY A 111 11.03 -62.25 -31.78
CA GLY A 111 9.68 -62.42 -31.25
C GLY A 111 8.91 -61.10 -31.23
N LEU A 112 7.73 -61.15 -31.85
CA LEU A 112 6.70 -60.13 -32.08
C LEU A 112 6.63 -58.87 -31.19
N ARG A 113 6.21 -57.77 -31.84
CA ARG A 113 5.77 -56.52 -31.19
C ARG A 113 4.53 -56.78 -30.33
N SER A 114 4.53 -56.30 -29.08
CA SER A 114 3.29 -56.00 -28.35
C SER A 114 3.28 -54.54 -27.91
N HIS A 115 2.13 -53.88 -28.02
CA HIS A 115 1.95 -52.51 -27.59
C HIS A 115 1.88 -52.46 -26.05
N THR A 116 3.01 -52.20 -25.39
CA THR A 116 3.01 -51.92 -23.95
C THR A 116 2.55 -50.49 -23.70
N ALA A 117 1.55 -50.34 -22.82
CA ALA A 117 1.05 -49.05 -22.39
C ALA A 117 2.19 -48.19 -21.81
N ARG A 118 2.16 -46.87 -22.07
CA ARG A 118 3.13 -45.94 -21.48
C ARG A 118 3.06 -46.05 -19.96
N ARG A 119 4.16 -46.48 -19.34
CA ARG A 119 4.34 -46.42 -17.89
C ARG A 119 4.09 -44.96 -17.42
N PRO A 120 3.43 -44.75 -16.28
CA PRO A 120 3.43 -43.43 -15.64
C PRO A 120 4.88 -42.98 -15.46
N HIS A 121 5.15 -41.70 -15.66
CA HIS A 121 6.43 -41.12 -15.24
C HIS A 121 6.61 -41.39 -13.73
N PRO A 122 7.84 -41.74 -13.27
CA PRO A 122 8.07 -41.88 -11.84
C PRO A 122 7.72 -40.56 -11.14
N PRO A 123 7.23 -40.59 -9.89
CA PRO A 123 7.04 -39.37 -9.12
C PRO A 123 8.39 -38.63 -9.05
N GLU A 124 8.38 -37.33 -9.36
CA GLU A 124 9.55 -36.49 -9.14
C GLU A 124 9.99 -36.62 -7.66
N PRO A 125 11.31 -36.67 -7.37
CA PRO A 125 11.79 -36.73 -6.00
C PRO A 125 11.27 -35.52 -5.21
N PRO A 126 11.10 -35.63 -3.87
CA PRO A 126 10.58 -34.55 -3.06
C PRO A 126 11.53 -33.34 -3.08
N TYR A 127 11.20 -32.40 -3.96
CA TYR A 127 11.90 -31.13 -4.19
C TYR A 127 13.36 -31.27 -4.66
N SER A 128 13.55 -31.46 -5.98
CA SER A 128 14.78 -30.97 -6.61
C SER A 128 14.93 -29.47 -6.33
N GLY A 129 16.09 -29.06 -5.81
CA GLY A 129 16.32 -27.71 -5.30
C GLY A 129 16.10 -26.64 -6.38
N GLY A 130 15.17 -25.72 -6.13
CA GLY A 130 14.93 -24.59 -7.03
C GLY A 130 15.91 -23.44 -6.77
N PHE A 131 16.17 -22.61 -7.77
CA PHE A 131 16.90 -21.35 -7.55
C PHE A 131 15.97 -20.21 -7.14
N PHE A 132 16.41 -19.29 -6.30
CA PHE A 132 15.65 -18.09 -5.96
C PHE A 132 16.51 -16.82 -5.86
N TYR A 133 15.94 -15.70 -6.28
CA TYR A 133 16.57 -14.38 -6.17
C TYR A 133 15.80 -13.51 -5.18
N VAL A 134 16.51 -12.81 -4.29
CA VAL A 134 15.93 -11.78 -3.41
C VAL A 134 16.70 -10.48 -3.61
N GLY A 135 16.00 -9.41 -3.98
CA GLY A 135 16.57 -8.09 -4.24
C GLY A 135 16.06 -7.03 -3.27
N GLY A 136 16.93 -6.08 -2.93
CA GLY A 136 16.64 -5.02 -1.95
C GLY A 136 17.08 -5.39 -0.54
N ALA A 137 16.53 -4.70 0.46
CA ALA A 137 16.84 -4.90 1.88
C ALA A 137 15.59 -5.19 2.76
N ASN A 138 14.39 -5.15 2.17
CA ASN A 138 13.14 -5.32 2.91
C ASN A 138 12.76 -6.81 3.00
N GLY A 139 12.77 -7.37 4.22
CA GLY A 139 12.36 -8.76 4.49
C GLY A 139 13.29 -9.84 3.93
N VAL A 140 14.53 -9.50 3.54
CA VAL A 140 15.44 -10.41 2.84
C VAL A 140 15.70 -11.69 3.62
N ASP A 141 15.97 -11.58 4.92
CA ASP A 141 16.31 -12.74 5.76
C ASP A 141 15.10 -13.67 5.94
N ILE A 142 13.89 -13.11 6.07
CA ILE A 142 12.64 -13.88 6.17
C ILE A 142 12.41 -14.70 4.90
N VAL A 143 12.51 -14.08 3.73
CA VAL A 143 12.33 -14.76 2.43
C VAL A 143 13.45 -15.76 2.18
N ARG A 144 14.69 -15.44 2.58
CA ARG A 144 15.85 -16.33 2.48
C ARG A 144 15.62 -17.61 3.30
N SER A 145 15.38 -17.48 4.60
CA SER A 145 15.16 -18.62 5.49
C SER A 145 13.96 -19.47 5.08
N TYR A 146 12.87 -18.85 4.60
CA TYR A 146 11.76 -19.58 4.01
C TYR A 146 12.20 -20.42 2.80
N CYS A 147 12.89 -19.83 1.82
CA CYS A 147 13.29 -20.56 0.61
C CYS A 147 14.33 -21.66 0.90
N GLU A 148 15.31 -21.38 1.77
CA GLU A 148 16.32 -22.35 2.19
C GLU A 148 15.69 -23.55 2.92
N SER A 149 14.66 -23.32 3.76
CA SER A 149 13.88 -24.41 4.40
C SER A 149 13.11 -25.31 3.41
N LYS A 150 12.88 -24.85 2.17
CA LYS A 150 12.31 -25.65 1.08
C LYS A 150 13.38 -26.34 0.22
N GLY A 151 14.66 -26.29 0.64
CA GLY A 151 15.81 -26.84 -0.09
C GLY A 151 16.22 -26.04 -1.32
N TRP A 152 15.89 -24.73 -1.39
CA TRP A 152 16.20 -23.89 -2.55
C TRP A 152 17.54 -23.14 -2.38
N THR A 153 18.23 -22.91 -3.48
CA THR A 153 19.53 -22.23 -3.50
C THR A 153 19.38 -20.77 -3.92
N ARG A 154 19.93 -19.85 -3.13
CA ARG A 154 19.94 -18.43 -3.49
C ARG A 154 20.86 -18.17 -4.69
N ILE A 155 20.44 -17.28 -5.58
CA ILE A 155 21.27 -16.75 -6.67
C ILE A 155 21.52 -15.25 -6.46
N GLU A 156 22.75 -14.81 -6.75
CA GLU A 156 23.13 -13.39 -6.70
C GLU A 156 23.05 -12.68 -8.06
N ASN A 157 23.15 -13.45 -9.16
CA ASN A 157 23.00 -12.92 -10.51
C ASN A 157 21.51 -12.67 -10.83
N LYS A 158 21.07 -11.41 -10.80
CA LYS A 158 19.69 -10.98 -11.06
C LYS A 158 19.21 -11.23 -12.50
N GLN A 159 20.12 -11.49 -13.45
CA GLN A 159 19.83 -11.79 -14.85
C GLN A 159 19.69 -13.28 -15.13
N ARG A 160 20.06 -14.16 -14.20
CA ARG A 160 19.87 -15.62 -14.33
C ARG A 160 18.37 -15.92 -14.43
N GLU A 161 17.99 -16.92 -15.24
CA GLU A 161 16.58 -17.16 -15.62
C GLU A 161 15.98 -18.50 -15.13
N ASP A 162 16.79 -19.39 -14.58
CA ASP A 162 16.37 -20.69 -14.04
C ASP A 162 15.84 -20.61 -12.60
N PHE A 163 15.48 -19.41 -12.15
CA PHE A 163 14.84 -19.21 -10.85
C PHE A 163 13.40 -19.73 -10.83
N LYS A 164 13.00 -20.28 -9.69
CA LYS A 164 11.61 -20.60 -9.37
C LYS A 164 10.89 -19.42 -8.74
N LEU A 165 11.59 -18.59 -7.97
CA LEU A 165 11.06 -17.37 -7.34
C LEU A 165 12.03 -16.19 -7.51
N LYS A 166 11.50 -15.03 -7.86
CA LYS A 166 12.21 -13.74 -7.80
C LYS A 166 11.42 -12.75 -6.95
N TRP A 167 11.94 -12.50 -5.74
CA TRP A 167 11.40 -11.53 -4.80
C TRP A 167 12.12 -10.19 -4.99
N CYS A 168 11.46 -9.22 -5.62
CA CYS A 168 12.05 -7.94 -5.98
C CYS A 168 11.02 -6.81 -5.90
N GLU A 169 11.48 -5.60 -5.59
CA GLU A 169 10.67 -4.40 -5.75
C GLU A 169 10.54 -4.01 -7.24
N THR A 170 9.35 -3.54 -7.65
CA THR A 170 9.02 -2.98 -8.98
C THR A 170 9.68 -1.62 -9.22
N ARG A 171 11.01 -1.57 -9.17
CA ARG A 171 11.80 -0.35 -9.47
C ARG A 171 12.23 -0.23 -10.94
N SER A 172 12.13 -1.32 -11.71
CA SER A 172 12.47 -1.32 -13.14
C SER A 172 11.70 -2.41 -13.91
N ARG A 173 11.18 -2.05 -15.09
CA ARG A 173 10.56 -3.01 -16.02
C ARG A 173 11.55 -4.09 -16.49
N ALA A 174 12.85 -3.82 -16.47
CA ALA A 174 13.89 -4.80 -16.79
C ALA A 174 13.87 -6.03 -15.85
N ASN A 175 13.30 -5.93 -14.64
CA ASN A 175 13.17 -7.09 -13.75
C ASN A 175 12.24 -8.19 -14.32
N TYR A 176 11.34 -7.82 -15.23
CA TYR A 176 10.30 -8.67 -15.82
C TYR A 176 10.58 -9.08 -17.27
N SER A 177 11.66 -8.57 -17.91
CA SER A 177 11.90 -8.77 -19.34
C SER A 177 12.00 -10.24 -19.73
N ASN A 178 12.58 -11.07 -18.86
CA ASN A 178 12.85 -12.49 -19.11
C ASN A 178 11.87 -13.39 -18.34
N PHE A 179 10.71 -12.84 -17.90
CA PHE A 179 9.71 -13.58 -17.14
C PHE A 179 8.93 -14.57 -18.01
N ARG A 180 8.96 -15.85 -17.64
CA ARG A 180 8.24 -16.96 -18.27
C ARG A 180 7.00 -17.38 -17.45
N PRO A 181 5.78 -17.01 -17.89
CA PRO A 181 4.54 -17.36 -17.19
C PRO A 181 4.38 -18.86 -17.05
N GLY A 182 3.80 -19.30 -15.93
CA GLY A 182 3.61 -20.74 -15.65
C GLY A 182 4.92 -21.54 -15.48
N GLN A 183 6.08 -20.90 -15.44
CA GLN A 183 7.36 -21.52 -15.08
C GLN A 183 7.99 -20.90 -13.84
N GLN A 184 7.86 -19.58 -13.68
CA GLN A 184 8.49 -18.78 -12.62
C GLN A 184 7.45 -18.07 -11.74
N LEU A 185 7.84 -17.76 -10.50
CA LEU A 185 7.15 -16.81 -9.63
C LEU A 185 7.89 -15.47 -9.58
N MET A 186 7.13 -14.36 -9.63
CA MET A 186 7.64 -13.00 -9.55
C MET A 186 6.82 -12.19 -8.54
N PHE A 187 7.49 -11.62 -7.55
CA PHE A 187 6.87 -10.71 -6.59
C PHE A 187 6.57 -9.35 -7.25
N GLN A 188 5.40 -8.82 -6.91
CA GLN A 188 4.78 -7.58 -7.40
C GLN A 188 4.34 -7.60 -8.87
N ILE A 189 3.09 -7.20 -9.10
CA ILE A 189 2.51 -7.04 -10.44
C ILE A 189 3.07 -5.74 -11.07
N PRO A 190 3.59 -5.75 -12.32
CA PRO A 190 4.35 -4.63 -12.89
C PRO A 190 3.65 -3.26 -12.91
N ASN A 191 2.32 -3.26 -12.94
CA ASN A 191 1.46 -2.08 -12.99
C ASN A 191 0.57 -1.94 -11.75
N ASN A 192 1.00 -2.46 -10.59
CA ASN A 192 0.28 -2.29 -9.32
C ASN A 192 0.18 -0.83 -8.83
N ASP A 193 0.82 0.12 -9.51
CA ASP A 193 0.74 1.57 -9.23
C ASP A 193 -0.68 2.14 -9.41
N VAL A 194 -1.53 1.47 -10.20
CA VAL A 194 -2.97 1.75 -10.34
C VAL A 194 -3.77 1.56 -9.03
N LEU A 195 -3.19 0.85 -8.05
CA LEU A 195 -3.76 0.57 -6.74
C LEU A 195 -2.89 1.14 -5.60
N THR A 196 -1.56 1.17 -5.78
CA THR A 196 -0.57 1.46 -4.72
C THR A 196 0.01 2.87 -4.77
N THR A 197 -0.45 3.72 -5.69
CA THR A 197 -0.17 5.16 -5.65
C THR A 197 -1.42 5.94 -5.27
N LYS A 198 -1.23 7.06 -4.55
CA LYS A 198 -2.32 7.94 -4.10
C LYS A 198 -3.22 8.42 -5.25
N ILE A 199 -2.61 8.73 -6.40
CA ILE A 199 -3.32 9.15 -7.61
C ILE A 199 -3.92 7.94 -8.36
N GLY A 200 -3.20 6.81 -8.44
CA GLY A 200 -3.70 5.59 -9.08
C GLY A 200 -4.97 5.07 -8.41
N LEU A 201 -4.94 4.86 -7.09
CA LEU A 201 -6.08 4.42 -6.28
C LEU A 201 -7.28 5.35 -6.46
N LEU A 202 -7.08 6.67 -6.29
CA LEU A 202 -8.14 7.67 -6.41
C LEU A 202 -8.75 7.71 -7.81
N ARG A 203 -7.94 7.62 -8.87
CA ARG A 203 -8.43 7.53 -10.26
C ARG A 203 -9.23 6.25 -10.48
N SER A 204 -8.71 5.11 -10.04
CA SER A 204 -9.34 3.80 -10.23
C SER A 204 -10.69 3.70 -9.52
N LEU A 205 -10.78 4.15 -8.26
CA LEU A 205 -12.03 4.18 -7.51
C LEU A 205 -13.08 5.12 -8.14
N ARG A 206 -12.72 6.37 -8.47
CA ARG A 206 -13.62 7.33 -9.12
C ARG A 206 -14.12 6.84 -10.48
N GLU A 207 -13.24 6.23 -11.27
CA GLU A 207 -13.62 5.66 -12.56
C GLU A 207 -14.59 4.48 -12.39
N TYR A 208 -14.31 3.58 -11.44
CA TYR A 208 -15.15 2.43 -11.15
C TYR A 208 -16.54 2.84 -10.64
N GLU A 209 -16.64 3.86 -9.79
CA GLU A 209 -17.91 4.49 -9.37
C GLU A 209 -18.68 5.09 -10.55
N ARG A 210 -17.99 5.85 -11.43
CA ARG A 210 -18.57 6.43 -12.65
C ARG A 210 -19.06 5.37 -13.66
N VAL A 211 -18.43 4.20 -13.71
CA VAL A 211 -18.86 3.09 -14.57
C VAL A 211 -20.01 2.33 -13.91
N ARG A 212 -19.89 1.92 -12.65
CA ARG A 212 -20.95 1.18 -11.94
C ARG A 212 -22.24 1.95 -11.79
N SER A 213 -22.19 3.27 -11.62
CA SER A 213 -23.41 4.11 -11.58
C SER A 213 -24.24 4.06 -12.87
N LYS A 214 -23.67 3.62 -14.00
CA LYS A 214 -24.39 3.43 -15.28
C LYS A 214 -24.95 2.02 -15.47
N VAL A 215 -24.55 1.04 -14.65
CA VAL A 215 -24.94 -0.37 -14.78
C VAL A 215 -26.02 -0.72 -13.76
N ARG A 216 -27.28 -0.78 -14.20
CA ARG A 216 -28.46 -1.05 -13.35
C ARG A 216 -28.61 -2.50 -12.86
N HIS A 217 -27.61 -3.37 -13.05
CA HIS A 217 -27.74 -4.83 -12.92
C HIS A 217 -26.72 -5.48 -11.95
N CYS A 218 -26.37 -4.80 -10.86
CA CYS A 218 -25.60 -5.40 -9.76
C CYS A 218 -26.38 -5.29 -8.45
N GLN A 219 -27.13 -6.33 -8.11
CA GLN A 219 -27.74 -6.49 -6.78
C GLN A 219 -26.64 -6.79 -5.76
N GLY A 220 -26.32 -5.81 -4.92
CA GLY A 220 -25.34 -5.94 -3.85
C GLY A 220 -25.14 -4.62 -3.12
N VAL A 221 -24.72 -4.68 -1.85
CA VAL A 221 -24.46 -3.48 -1.04
C VAL A 221 -23.36 -2.65 -1.70
N ARG A 222 -23.73 -1.47 -2.22
CA ARG A 222 -22.81 -0.56 -2.91
C ARG A 222 -22.13 0.35 -1.90
N LEU A 223 -20.86 0.07 -1.64
CA LEU A 223 -19.95 0.95 -0.93
C LEU A 223 -19.50 2.10 -1.85
N LYS A 224 -19.91 3.34 -1.57
CA LYS A 224 -19.44 4.54 -2.29
C LYS A 224 -18.04 4.95 -1.82
N MET A 225 -17.29 5.66 -2.66
CA MET A 225 -15.90 6.04 -2.33
C MET A 225 -15.79 6.99 -1.13
N ASP A 226 -16.76 7.90 -0.95
CA ASP A 226 -16.81 8.90 0.11
C ASP A 226 -17.11 8.33 1.50
N GLU A 227 -17.62 7.11 1.60
CA GLU A 227 -17.84 6.40 2.88
C GLU A 227 -16.56 5.73 3.45
N PHE A 228 -15.42 5.78 2.75
CA PHE A 228 -14.18 5.15 3.20
C PHE A 228 -12.89 5.82 2.73
N ILE A 229 -12.93 6.77 1.78
CA ILE A 229 -11.79 7.63 1.43
C ILE A 229 -12.11 9.06 1.88
N PRO A 230 -11.32 9.68 2.78
CA PRO A 230 -11.51 11.08 3.15
C PRO A 230 -11.43 11.98 1.90
N THR A 231 -12.27 13.02 1.83
CA THR A 231 -12.38 13.92 0.67
C THR A 231 -11.01 14.33 0.14
N THR A 232 -10.70 13.99 -1.11
CA THR A 232 -9.35 14.16 -1.68
C THR A 232 -9.42 14.88 -3.03
N PHE A 233 -8.61 15.92 -3.18
CA PHE A 233 -8.43 16.72 -4.39
C PHE A 233 -7.03 16.51 -4.97
N ARG A 234 -6.94 16.43 -6.29
CA ARG A 234 -5.67 16.39 -7.03
C ARG A 234 -5.21 17.78 -7.40
N MET A 235 -4.06 18.20 -6.87
CA MET A 235 -3.46 19.50 -7.18
C MET A 235 -2.78 19.54 -8.56
N ASP A 236 -2.62 18.38 -9.21
CA ASP A 236 -2.15 18.25 -10.59
C ASP A 236 -3.28 18.31 -11.64
N VAL A 237 -4.54 18.43 -11.22
CA VAL A 237 -5.71 18.67 -12.07
C VAL A 237 -6.17 20.10 -11.84
N ARG A 238 -6.33 20.89 -12.91
CA ARG A 238 -6.67 22.30 -12.80
C ARG A 238 -8.04 22.48 -12.14
N GLU A 239 -9.02 21.70 -12.58
CA GLU A 239 -10.41 21.78 -12.19
C GLU A 239 -10.60 21.37 -10.72
N GLU A 240 -9.95 20.30 -10.27
CA GLU A 240 -9.98 19.89 -8.85
C GLU A 240 -9.26 20.88 -7.94
N ARG A 241 -8.18 21.50 -8.43
CA ARG A 241 -7.42 22.52 -7.70
C ARG A 241 -8.22 23.82 -7.55
N GLU A 242 -8.87 24.28 -8.61
CA GLU A 242 -9.75 25.46 -8.58
C GLU A 242 -10.99 25.20 -7.71
N ALA A 243 -11.59 24.00 -7.77
CA ALA A 243 -12.69 23.61 -6.89
C ALA A 243 -12.29 23.59 -5.41
N PHE A 244 -11.11 23.03 -5.08
CA PHE A 244 -10.57 23.06 -3.70
C PHE A 244 -10.42 24.49 -3.18
N PHE A 245 -9.78 25.38 -3.96
CA PHE A 245 -9.57 26.77 -3.54
C PHE A 245 -10.89 27.55 -3.40
N SER A 246 -11.82 27.38 -4.34
CA SER A 246 -13.16 28.00 -4.27
C SER A 246 -13.93 27.54 -3.02
N GLN A 247 -13.79 26.25 -2.64
CA GLN A 247 -14.37 25.73 -1.40
C GLN A 247 -13.75 26.37 -0.15
N GLN A 248 -12.47 26.74 -0.16
CA GLN A 248 -11.82 27.39 1.00
C GLN A 248 -12.12 28.90 1.10
N GLU A 249 -12.51 29.55 0.01
CA GLU A 249 -12.88 30.98 -0.01
C GLU A 249 -14.30 31.24 0.53
N GLY A 250 -15.23 30.30 0.32
CA GLY A 250 -16.61 30.41 0.80
C GLY A 250 -16.84 30.06 2.28
N LEU A 251 -15.79 29.71 3.03
CA LEU A 251 -15.91 29.27 4.43
C LEU A 251 -15.66 30.42 5.40
N VAL A 252 -16.67 30.74 6.22
CA VAL A 252 -16.52 31.62 7.37
C VAL A 252 -15.55 30.98 8.38
N THR A 253 -14.70 31.80 9.00
CA THR A 253 -13.55 31.44 9.86
C THR A 253 -13.82 30.45 11.00
N ASN A 254 -15.08 30.21 11.37
CA ASN A 254 -15.49 29.26 12.41
C ASN A 254 -15.53 27.79 11.96
N GLN A 255 -15.54 27.47 10.67
CA GLN A 255 -15.44 26.08 10.18
C GLN A 255 -13.99 25.73 9.79
N ARG A 256 -13.16 25.46 10.81
CA ARG A 256 -11.74 25.10 10.66
C ARG A 256 -11.55 23.70 10.04
N HIS A 257 -11.66 23.58 8.73
CA HIS A 257 -11.32 22.35 8.01
C HIS A 257 -9.79 22.22 7.86
N MET A 258 -9.20 21.29 8.61
CA MET A 258 -7.79 20.94 8.44
C MET A 258 -7.61 19.98 7.27
N TRP A 259 -6.55 20.18 6.49
CA TRP A 259 -6.19 19.31 5.36
C TRP A 259 -4.77 18.78 5.51
N ILE A 260 -4.47 17.68 4.80
CA ILE A 260 -3.13 17.09 4.71
C ILE A 260 -2.69 17.03 3.25
N CYS A 261 -1.62 17.76 2.92
CA CYS A 261 -1.01 17.77 1.60
C CYS A 261 0.02 16.64 1.51
N LYS A 262 -0.22 15.67 0.62
CA LYS A 262 0.63 14.48 0.42
C LYS A 262 1.24 14.48 -0.99
N PRO A 263 2.58 14.51 -1.14
CA PRO A 263 3.23 14.36 -2.44
C PRO A 263 3.11 12.92 -2.97
N THR A 264 3.02 12.80 -4.30
CA THR A 264 2.94 11.51 -5.00
C THR A 264 4.35 10.96 -5.23
N GLY A 265 4.51 9.65 -5.05
CA GLY A 265 5.79 8.96 -5.23
C GLY A 265 6.80 9.11 -4.08
N LEU A 266 6.44 9.80 -2.99
CA LEU A 266 7.21 9.74 -1.73
C LEU A 266 6.53 8.80 -0.72
N ASN A 267 7.37 8.22 0.12
CA ASN A 267 7.04 7.35 1.24
C ASN A 267 7.61 7.93 2.55
N GLN A 268 7.41 7.22 3.66
CA GLN A 268 8.03 7.53 4.97
C GLN A 268 7.64 8.92 5.54
N GLY A 269 6.48 9.47 5.17
CA GLY A 269 6.03 10.80 5.60
C GLY A 269 6.76 11.98 4.95
N ARG A 270 7.71 11.75 4.04
CA ARG A 270 8.54 12.82 3.45
C ARG A 270 7.72 13.78 2.60
N GLY A 271 7.89 15.08 2.85
CA GLY A 271 7.22 16.16 2.11
C GLY A 271 5.72 16.30 2.39
N ILE A 272 5.18 15.60 3.39
CA ILE A 272 3.82 15.78 3.92
C ILE A 272 3.81 17.00 4.85
N PHE A 273 2.77 17.83 4.73
CA PHE A 273 2.47 18.92 5.66
C PHE A 273 0.97 19.08 5.82
N LEU A 274 0.56 19.69 6.93
CA LEU A 274 -0.84 20.05 7.19
C LEU A 274 -1.13 21.44 6.63
N LEU A 275 -2.40 21.69 6.28
CA LEU A 275 -2.97 23.02 6.09
C LEU A 275 -3.91 23.22 7.29
N LYS A 276 -3.48 24.01 8.27
CA LYS A 276 -4.25 24.31 9.49
C LYS A 276 -5.01 25.63 9.37
N SER A 277 -4.49 26.59 8.59
CA SER A 277 -5.06 27.93 8.45
C SER A 277 -5.27 28.36 6.98
N HIS A 278 -5.87 29.54 6.78
CA HIS A 278 -6.08 30.10 5.45
C HIS A 278 -4.75 30.59 4.83
N GLU A 279 -3.80 31.02 5.65
CA GLU A 279 -2.43 31.36 5.26
C GLU A 279 -1.70 30.14 4.69
N ASP A 280 -1.85 28.94 5.29
CA ASP A 280 -1.29 27.69 4.74
C ASP A 280 -1.85 27.38 3.33
N VAL A 281 -3.15 27.60 3.13
CA VAL A 281 -3.84 27.38 1.86
C VAL A 281 -3.36 28.38 0.80
N ASN A 282 -3.14 29.64 1.18
CA ASN A 282 -2.60 30.67 0.28
C ASN A 282 -1.12 30.43 -0.05
N ALA A 283 -0.31 30.04 0.93
CA ALA A 283 1.07 29.62 0.70
C ALA A 283 1.15 28.38 -0.24
N LEU A 284 0.21 27.44 -0.15
CA LEU A 284 0.09 26.35 -1.12
C LEU A 284 -0.30 26.87 -2.52
N ARG A 285 -1.25 27.80 -2.62
CA ARG A 285 -1.68 28.42 -3.88
C ARG A 285 -0.52 29.08 -4.60
N GLU A 286 0.25 29.92 -3.90
CA GLU A 286 1.44 30.58 -4.42
C GLU A 286 2.50 29.58 -4.88
N ARG A 287 2.82 28.55 -4.06
CA ARG A 287 3.78 27.49 -4.41
C ARG A 287 3.41 26.75 -5.70
N LEU A 288 2.11 26.55 -5.95
CA LEU A 288 1.62 25.91 -7.18
C LEU A 288 1.70 26.85 -8.39
N GLN A 289 1.44 28.14 -8.22
CA GLN A 289 1.51 29.15 -9.29
C GLN A 289 2.96 29.44 -9.73
N HIS A 290 3.87 29.73 -8.80
CA HIS A 290 5.26 30.10 -9.11
C HIS A 290 6.04 28.98 -9.81
N GLY A 291 5.73 27.72 -9.48
CA GLY A 291 6.36 26.55 -10.11
C GLY A 291 6.00 26.34 -11.58
N HIS A 292 5.01 27.05 -12.13
CA HIS A 292 4.71 27.06 -13.56
C HIS A 292 5.56 28.09 -14.35
N GLN A 293 6.15 29.10 -13.71
CA GLN A 293 6.80 30.22 -14.42
C GLN A 293 8.31 30.01 -14.66
N HIS A 294 9.02 29.26 -13.81
CA HIS A 294 10.49 29.23 -13.79
C HIS A 294 11.18 28.00 -14.42
N ARG A 295 10.48 27.07 -15.08
CA ARG A 295 11.11 25.86 -15.66
C ARG A 295 10.70 25.57 -17.11
N LYS A 296 11.43 26.17 -18.04
CA LYS A 296 11.43 25.83 -19.49
C LYS A 296 12.24 24.56 -19.83
N THR A 297 12.57 23.71 -18.85
CA THR A 297 13.28 22.44 -19.06
C THR A 297 12.33 21.24 -18.90
N PRO A 298 12.16 20.36 -19.93
CA PRO A 298 11.22 19.23 -19.88
C PRO A 298 11.48 18.19 -18.78
N LEU A 299 12.67 18.21 -18.18
CA LEU A 299 13.20 17.17 -17.31
C LEU A 299 12.59 17.17 -15.90
N HIS A 300 11.91 18.25 -15.48
CA HIS A 300 11.53 18.43 -14.08
C HIS A 300 10.04 18.80 -13.92
N ARG A 301 9.16 17.85 -14.29
CA ARG A 301 7.73 17.93 -13.96
C ARG A 301 7.56 18.21 -12.45
N GLN A 302 6.68 19.15 -12.11
CA GLN A 302 6.28 19.35 -10.70
C GLN A 302 5.79 18.03 -10.12
N GLN A 303 6.23 17.71 -8.90
CA GLN A 303 5.76 16.52 -8.19
C GLN A 303 4.25 16.66 -7.92
N ALA A 304 3.46 15.76 -8.51
CA ALA A 304 2.01 15.75 -8.30
C ALA A 304 1.67 15.57 -6.82
N ARG A 305 0.64 16.27 -6.34
CA ARG A 305 0.22 16.28 -4.93
C ARG A 305 -1.28 16.02 -4.83
N VAL A 306 -1.68 15.37 -3.74
CA VAL A 306 -3.08 15.31 -3.31
C VAL A 306 -3.25 16.12 -2.03
N VAL A 307 -4.35 16.86 -1.92
CA VAL A 307 -4.81 17.48 -0.68
C VAL A 307 -6.02 16.68 -0.22
N GLN A 308 -5.93 16.11 0.98
CA GLN A 308 -6.94 15.23 1.54
C GLN A 308 -7.46 15.82 2.85
N LYS A 309 -8.76 15.70 3.14
CA LYS A 309 -9.35 16.13 4.41
C LYS A 309 -8.64 15.39 5.54
N TYR A 310 -8.11 16.13 6.50
CA TYR A 310 -7.43 15.53 7.64
C TYR A 310 -8.46 15.04 8.66
N ILE A 311 -8.29 13.82 9.17
CA ILE A 311 -9.14 13.27 10.23
C ILE A 311 -8.71 13.96 11.53
N GLN A 312 -9.44 15.02 11.89
CA GLN A 312 -9.13 15.89 13.04
C GLN A 312 -9.30 15.17 14.37
N ASN A 313 -10.34 14.34 14.46
CA ASN A 313 -10.74 13.61 15.66
C ASN A 313 -10.60 12.09 15.41
N PRO A 314 -9.37 11.55 15.29
CA PRO A 314 -9.15 10.12 15.21
C PRO A 314 -9.54 9.44 16.53
N LEU A 315 -9.91 8.17 16.49
CA LEU A 315 -9.96 7.37 17.70
C LEU A 315 -8.55 7.33 18.32
N LEU A 316 -8.46 7.44 19.65
CA LEU A 316 -7.19 7.49 20.38
C LEU A 316 -7.02 6.26 21.27
N LEU A 317 -5.85 5.65 21.24
CA LEU A 317 -5.47 4.53 22.12
C LEU A 317 -4.50 5.05 23.17
N LYS A 318 -4.94 5.08 24.44
CA LYS A 318 -4.20 5.73 25.54
C LYS A 318 -3.79 7.18 25.20
N GLY A 319 -4.69 7.95 24.59
CA GLY A 319 -4.44 9.34 24.18
C GLY A 319 -3.52 9.51 22.96
N ARG A 320 -3.07 8.41 22.32
CA ARG A 320 -2.15 8.45 21.17
C ARG A 320 -2.87 8.13 19.87
N LYS A 321 -2.44 8.78 18.79
CA LYS A 321 -3.00 8.56 17.46
C LYS A 321 -2.49 7.25 16.89
N PHE A 322 -3.33 6.53 16.14
CA PHE A 322 -2.95 5.28 15.53
C PHE A 322 -3.47 5.09 14.10
N ASP A 323 -2.90 4.12 13.41
CA ASP A 323 -3.45 3.52 12.21
C ASP A 323 -3.40 1.99 12.32
N VAL A 324 -4.15 1.28 11.48
CA VAL A 324 -4.12 -0.18 11.36
C VAL A 324 -3.51 -0.57 10.02
N ARG A 325 -2.44 -1.35 10.05
CA ARG A 325 -1.90 -2.05 8.88
C ARG A 325 -2.62 -3.38 8.73
N SER A 326 -3.27 -3.61 7.58
CA SER A 326 -3.69 -4.92 7.10
C SER A 326 -3.03 -5.25 5.76
N PHE A 327 -3.25 -6.45 5.23
CA PHE A 327 -2.61 -6.89 3.99
C PHE A 327 -3.66 -7.39 2.99
N LEU A 328 -3.50 -6.97 1.74
CA LEU A 328 -4.21 -7.50 0.58
C LEU A 328 -3.20 -8.31 -0.25
N ILE A 329 -3.47 -9.61 -0.43
CA ILE A 329 -2.58 -10.53 -1.12
C ILE A 329 -3.25 -10.98 -2.41
N ILE A 330 -2.67 -10.62 -3.55
CA ILE A 330 -3.07 -11.13 -4.86
C ILE A 330 -2.17 -12.34 -5.14
N ALA A 331 -2.55 -13.52 -4.64
CA ALA A 331 -1.72 -14.73 -4.69
C ALA A 331 -1.59 -15.31 -6.12
N CYS A 332 -2.55 -15.00 -6.99
CA CYS A 332 -2.44 -15.16 -8.43
C CYS A 332 -3.37 -14.16 -9.13
N PRO A 333 -3.00 -13.54 -10.25
CA PRO A 333 -3.92 -12.75 -11.08
C PRO A 333 -4.54 -13.56 -12.23
N CYS A 334 -4.03 -14.75 -12.54
CA CYS A 334 -4.46 -15.57 -13.68
C CYS A 334 -4.58 -17.06 -13.27
N PRO A 335 -5.75 -17.51 -12.75
CA PRO A 335 -6.97 -16.75 -12.45
C PRO A 335 -6.78 -15.87 -11.20
N TYR A 336 -7.63 -14.85 -11.02
CA TYR A 336 -7.56 -14.04 -9.80
C TYR A 336 -7.90 -14.84 -8.54
N VAL A 337 -6.98 -14.87 -7.58
CA VAL A 337 -7.19 -15.37 -6.21
C VAL A 337 -6.62 -14.33 -5.24
N VAL A 338 -7.50 -13.77 -4.41
CA VAL A 338 -7.19 -12.59 -3.58
C VAL A 338 -7.61 -12.83 -2.14
N PHE A 339 -6.70 -12.57 -1.20
CA PHE A 339 -6.90 -12.75 0.23
C PHE A 339 -6.74 -11.45 1.00
N PHE A 340 -7.45 -11.37 2.12
CA PHE A 340 -7.21 -10.44 3.22
C PHE A 340 -6.39 -11.15 4.29
N SER A 341 -5.49 -10.41 4.92
CA SER A 341 -4.90 -10.81 6.19
C SER A 341 -4.87 -9.64 7.18
N HIS A 342 -5.07 -9.98 8.45
CA HIS A 342 -4.80 -9.07 9.55
C HIS A 342 -3.31 -8.68 9.58
N GLY A 343 -3.01 -7.56 10.22
CA GLY A 343 -1.65 -7.13 10.48
C GLY A 343 -1.52 -6.65 11.91
N TYR A 344 -1.31 -5.35 12.08
CA TYR A 344 -0.96 -4.76 13.37
C TYR A 344 -1.36 -3.30 13.43
N VAL A 345 -1.52 -2.78 14.64
CA VAL A 345 -1.79 -1.37 14.91
C VAL A 345 -0.47 -0.62 15.09
N ARG A 346 -0.36 0.59 14.52
CA ARG A 346 0.80 1.49 14.68
C ARG A 346 0.38 2.73 15.42
N LEU A 347 0.95 2.96 16.60
CA LEU A 347 0.67 4.12 17.44
C LEU A 347 1.80 5.15 17.33
N THR A 348 1.49 6.43 17.58
CA THR A 348 2.51 7.45 17.85
C THR A 348 3.22 7.17 19.18
N CYS A 349 4.46 7.64 19.32
CA CYS A 349 5.15 7.69 20.62
C CYS A 349 4.44 8.69 21.54
N ASP A 350 4.25 9.90 21.03
CA ASP A 350 3.71 11.05 21.74
C ASP A 350 2.17 11.05 21.76
N GLN A 351 1.58 11.76 22.73
CA GLN A 351 0.13 11.99 22.79
C GLN A 351 -0.36 12.80 21.59
N TYR A 352 -1.62 12.62 21.22
CA TYR A 352 -2.24 13.35 20.13
C TYR A 352 -2.69 14.74 20.59
N ASP A 353 -2.15 15.76 19.94
CA ASP A 353 -2.64 17.13 20.02
C ASP A 353 -2.82 17.68 18.60
N LEU A 354 -3.99 18.28 18.34
CA LEU A 354 -4.35 18.87 17.06
C LEU A 354 -3.57 20.16 16.78
N GLN A 355 -3.19 20.91 17.82
CA GLN A 355 -2.50 22.20 17.68
C GLN A 355 -0.99 22.02 17.47
N SER A 356 -0.40 20.97 18.05
CA SER A 356 1.02 20.65 17.99
C SER A 356 1.67 20.94 16.62
N PRO A 357 2.81 21.65 16.58
CA PRO A 357 3.59 21.79 15.35
C PRO A 357 4.41 20.52 15.04
N ASN A 358 4.53 19.58 16.00
CA ASN A 358 5.32 18.37 15.84
C ASN A 358 4.58 17.35 14.97
N MET A 359 5.02 17.20 13.71
CA MET A 359 4.47 16.22 12.77
C MET A 359 4.54 14.75 13.24
N ALA A 360 5.36 14.40 14.24
CA ALA A 360 5.38 13.06 14.82
C ALA A 360 4.10 12.70 15.60
N THR A 361 3.37 13.68 16.15
CA THR A 361 2.04 13.47 16.78
C THR A 361 0.95 13.17 15.75
N HIS A 362 1.13 13.66 14.51
CA HIS A 362 0.16 13.54 13.43
C HIS A 362 0.41 12.35 12.48
N LEU A 363 1.65 11.84 12.41
CA LEU A 363 2.10 10.81 11.45
C LEU A 363 2.59 9.52 12.13
N THR A 364 1.76 8.48 12.10
CA THR A 364 1.98 7.14 12.68
C THR A 364 3.07 6.30 12.00
N ASN A 365 3.67 6.77 10.90
CA ASN A 365 4.72 6.03 10.19
C ASN A 365 5.93 5.78 11.11
N GLN A 366 6.34 4.53 11.31
CA GLN A 366 7.52 4.18 12.13
C GLN A 366 8.80 4.96 11.78
N TYR A 367 9.01 5.37 10.52
CA TYR A 367 10.15 6.21 10.16
C TYR A 367 10.13 7.59 10.83
N MET A 368 8.94 8.16 11.05
CA MET A 368 8.78 9.40 11.83
C MET A 368 8.95 9.12 13.32
N GLN A 369 8.34 8.04 13.83
CA GLN A 369 8.41 7.68 15.26
C GLN A 369 9.84 7.33 15.71
N LYS A 370 10.65 6.71 14.84
CA LYS A 370 12.09 6.43 15.07
C LYS A 370 12.96 7.66 15.27
N LYS A 371 12.44 8.87 15.04
CA LYS A 371 13.13 10.13 15.33
C LYS A 371 12.89 10.63 16.76
N ASN A 372 11.92 10.08 17.48
CA ASN A 372 11.70 10.39 18.89
C ASN A 372 12.90 9.84 19.71
N PRO A 373 13.59 10.65 20.53
CA PRO A 373 14.75 10.20 21.31
C PRO A 373 14.48 8.99 22.22
N LEU A 374 13.23 8.84 22.67
CA LEU A 374 12.80 7.75 23.55
C LEU A 374 12.31 6.50 22.79
N TYR A 375 12.37 6.50 21.44
CA TYR A 375 11.83 5.40 20.62
C TYR A 375 12.34 4.02 21.03
N SER A 376 13.62 3.88 21.39
CA SER A 376 14.21 2.59 21.81
C SER A 376 13.53 1.98 23.04
N GLN A 377 12.99 2.83 23.93
CA GLN A 377 12.24 2.43 25.13
C GLN A 377 10.76 2.20 24.79
N LEU A 378 10.17 3.10 23.98
CA LEU A 378 8.74 3.10 23.64
C LEU A 378 8.33 2.13 22.52
N LYS A 379 9.29 1.53 21.78
CA LYS A 379 9.02 0.78 20.55
C LYS A 379 8.02 -0.37 20.71
N GLU A 380 8.02 -1.07 21.84
CA GLU A 380 7.10 -2.18 22.11
C GLU A 380 5.67 -1.65 22.29
N ASP A 381 5.50 -0.51 22.97
CA ASP A 381 4.20 0.17 23.12
C ASP A 381 3.69 0.88 21.86
N THR A 382 4.53 1.04 20.83
CA THR A 382 4.15 1.69 19.55
C THR A 382 3.50 0.75 18.54
N VAL A 383 3.46 -0.57 18.81
CA VAL A 383 2.84 -1.55 17.93
C VAL A 383 2.00 -2.53 18.73
N TRP A 384 0.71 -2.63 18.45
CA TRP A 384 -0.18 -3.60 19.09
C TRP A 384 -0.61 -4.69 18.08
N SER A 385 -0.85 -5.90 18.59
CA SER A 385 -1.57 -6.94 17.87
C SER A 385 -3.05 -6.57 17.71
N MET A 386 -3.76 -7.27 16.82
CA MET A 386 -5.19 -7.05 16.61
C MET A 386 -6.01 -7.47 17.83
N GLU A 387 -5.53 -8.47 18.58
CA GLU A 387 -6.11 -9.03 19.78
C GLU A 387 -6.04 -8.02 20.93
N SER A 388 -4.86 -7.41 21.15
CA SER A 388 -4.68 -6.35 22.14
C SER A 388 -5.50 -5.10 21.82
N PHE A 389 -5.63 -4.74 20.54
CA PHE A 389 -6.52 -3.66 20.11
C PHE A 389 -8.00 -4.00 20.34
N ASN A 390 -8.43 -5.22 20.02
CA ASN A 390 -9.79 -5.70 20.27
C ASN A 390 -10.14 -5.72 21.77
N ALA A 391 -9.24 -6.23 22.61
CA ALA A 391 -9.40 -6.21 24.06
C ALA A 391 -9.55 -4.77 24.60
N TYR A 392 -8.70 -3.84 24.16
CA TYR A 392 -8.78 -2.43 24.59
C TYR A 392 -10.09 -1.75 24.14
N VAL A 393 -10.59 -2.05 22.94
CA VAL A 393 -11.87 -1.49 22.46
C VAL A 393 -13.05 -2.07 23.24
N ASN A 394 -13.04 -3.38 23.53
CA ASN A 394 -14.03 -4.01 24.39
C ASN A 394 -14.05 -3.39 25.79
N GLU A 395 -12.87 -3.15 26.39
CA GLU A 395 -12.71 -2.60 27.75
C GLU A 395 -13.11 -1.12 27.84
N ARG A 396 -12.76 -0.30 26.84
CA ARG A 396 -12.82 1.18 26.96
C ARG A 396 -13.94 1.85 26.18
N PHE A 397 -14.47 1.21 25.15
CA PHE A 397 -15.42 1.84 24.23
C PHE A 397 -16.72 1.04 24.00
N ALA A 398 -16.76 -0.27 24.26
CA ALA A 398 -17.93 -1.07 23.89
C ALA A 398 -19.22 -0.61 24.59
N GLU A 399 -19.19 -0.32 25.88
CA GLU A 399 -20.33 0.20 26.62
C GLU A 399 -20.64 1.66 26.21
N THR A 400 -19.66 2.56 26.30
CA THR A 400 -19.83 4.01 26.09
C THR A 400 -20.20 4.40 24.66
N LYS A 401 -19.86 3.58 23.67
CA LYS A 401 -20.20 3.78 22.25
C LYS A 401 -21.20 2.73 21.74
N ALA A 402 -21.82 1.94 22.63
CA ALA A 402 -22.80 0.90 22.32
C ALA A 402 -22.35 -0.08 21.20
N LEU A 403 -21.07 -0.45 21.20
CA LEU A 403 -20.48 -1.34 20.20
C LEU A 403 -20.75 -2.80 20.58
N PRO A 404 -20.99 -3.70 19.60
CA PRO A 404 -20.99 -5.13 19.86
C PRO A 404 -19.62 -5.58 20.39
N ARG A 405 -19.63 -6.60 21.25
CA ARG A 405 -18.41 -7.29 21.68
C ARG A 405 -17.61 -7.74 20.45
N ASP A 406 -16.29 -7.60 20.54
CA ASP A 406 -15.32 -7.94 19.51
C ASP A 406 -15.51 -7.12 18.21
N TRP A 407 -15.92 -5.85 18.33
CA TRP A 407 -16.11 -4.93 17.20
C TRP A 407 -14.89 -4.88 16.27
N VAL A 408 -13.67 -4.92 16.82
CA VAL A 408 -12.41 -4.86 16.05
C VAL A 408 -12.22 -6.11 15.19
N LEU A 409 -12.39 -7.31 15.76
CA LEU A 409 -12.24 -8.56 15.01
C LEU A 409 -13.49 -8.90 14.17
N GLY A 410 -14.66 -8.33 14.51
CA GLY A 410 -15.94 -8.52 13.83
C GLY A 410 -16.25 -7.47 12.78
N LEU A 411 -16.87 -6.35 13.18
CA LEU A 411 -17.42 -5.34 12.26
C LEU A 411 -16.31 -4.56 11.53
N PHE A 412 -15.26 -4.15 12.22
CA PHE A 412 -14.12 -3.45 11.62
C PHE A 412 -13.40 -4.33 10.59
N THR A 413 -13.11 -5.59 10.92
CA THR A 413 -12.60 -6.58 9.96
C THR A 413 -13.46 -6.69 8.71
N LYS A 414 -14.78 -6.88 8.87
CA LYS A 414 -15.72 -6.97 7.74
C LYS A 414 -15.71 -5.70 6.88
N ARG A 415 -15.63 -4.52 7.51
CA ARG A 415 -15.54 -3.23 6.79
C ARG A 415 -14.22 -3.10 6.03
N MET A 416 -13.08 -3.48 6.60
CA MET A 416 -11.80 -3.55 5.88
C MET A 416 -11.87 -4.50 4.67
N GLN A 417 -12.42 -5.71 4.86
CA GLN A 417 -12.58 -6.69 3.77
C GLN A 417 -13.46 -6.17 2.63
N GLN A 418 -14.57 -5.49 2.94
CA GLN A 418 -15.43 -4.82 1.94
C GLN A 418 -14.67 -3.73 1.18
N ILE A 419 -13.97 -2.84 1.89
CA ILE A 419 -13.17 -1.76 1.30
C ILE A 419 -12.10 -2.32 0.36
N LEU A 420 -11.34 -3.32 0.80
CA LEU A 420 -10.27 -3.91 0.01
C LEU A 420 -10.80 -4.67 -1.21
N THR A 421 -11.95 -5.34 -1.09
CA THR A 421 -12.64 -5.97 -2.22
C THR A 421 -13.07 -4.90 -3.25
N GLN A 422 -13.65 -3.79 -2.81
CA GLN A 422 -14.03 -2.67 -3.67
C GLN A 422 -12.80 -2.06 -4.38
N CYS A 423 -11.70 -1.85 -3.66
CA CYS A 423 -10.44 -1.36 -4.22
C CYS A 423 -9.88 -2.32 -5.28
N PHE A 424 -9.82 -3.63 -4.99
CA PHE A 424 -9.38 -4.65 -5.94
C PHE A 424 -10.27 -4.70 -7.20
N LEU A 425 -11.60 -4.71 -7.05
CA LEU A 425 -12.53 -4.73 -8.17
C LEU A 425 -12.39 -3.49 -9.08
N SER A 426 -12.01 -2.33 -8.53
CA SER A 426 -11.74 -1.11 -9.32
C SER A 426 -10.52 -1.19 -10.25
N VAL A 427 -9.63 -2.17 -10.03
CA VAL A 427 -8.39 -2.39 -10.80
C VAL A 427 -8.28 -3.76 -11.45
N LYS A 428 -9.18 -4.71 -11.17
CA LYS A 428 -9.14 -6.09 -11.69
C LYS A 428 -8.98 -6.18 -13.22
N ALA A 429 -9.63 -5.29 -13.97
CA ALA A 429 -9.55 -5.26 -15.44
C ALA A 429 -8.33 -4.48 -15.99
N LYS A 430 -7.51 -3.89 -15.11
CA LYS A 430 -6.35 -3.04 -15.46
C LYS A 430 -5.01 -3.69 -15.10
N LEU A 431 -4.98 -4.51 -14.04
CA LEU A 431 -3.77 -5.18 -13.56
C LEU A 431 -3.24 -6.21 -14.58
N ASP A 432 -1.92 -6.33 -14.69
CA ASP A 432 -1.26 -7.29 -15.58
C ASP A 432 -1.56 -8.74 -15.17
N CYS A 433 -2.39 -9.41 -15.96
CA CYS A 433 -2.87 -10.76 -15.72
C CYS A 433 -1.95 -11.82 -16.36
N ARG A 434 -0.93 -12.29 -15.62
CA ARG A 434 -0.02 -13.37 -16.06
C ARG A 434 0.20 -14.40 -14.94
N LEU A 435 0.08 -15.69 -15.26
CA LEU A 435 0.30 -16.79 -14.31
C LEU A 435 1.74 -16.77 -13.78
N GLY A 436 1.90 -16.64 -12.47
CA GLY A 436 3.18 -16.59 -11.76
C GLY A 436 3.54 -15.21 -11.21
N PHE A 437 2.80 -14.15 -11.56
CA PHE A 437 2.81 -12.92 -10.77
C PHE A 437 2.04 -13.12 -9.47
N PHE A 438 2.48 -12.46 -8.40
CA PHE A 438 1.74 -12.33 -7.15
C PHE A 438 2.10 -11.01 -6.46
N ASP A 439 1.25 -10.50 -5.57
CA ASP A 439 1.46 -9.21 -4.90
C ASP A 439 1.04 -9.24 -3.42
N MET A 440 1.71 -8.46 -2.58
CA MET A 440 1.44 -8.33 -1.14
C MET A 440 1.43 -6.85 -0.77
N ILE A 441 0.23 -6.30 -0.62
CA ILE A 441 -0.01 -4.86 -0.54
C ILE A 441 -0.40 -4.49 0.88
N GLY A 442 0.40 -3.64 1.53
CA GLY A 442 0.08 -3.12 2.87
C GLY A 442 -0.97 -2.03 2.79
N CYS A 443 -2.07 -2.22 3.49
CA CYS A 443 -3.23 -1.32 3.46
C CYS A 443 -3.35 -0.61 4.81
N ASP A 444 -3.44 0.72 4.77
CA ASP A 444 -3.30 1.58 5.95
C ASP A 444 -4.67 2.19 6.27
N PHE A 445 -5.28 1.80 7.39
CA PHE A 445 -6.61 2.24 7.82
C PHE A 445 -6.55 3.13 9.06
N MET A 446 -7.52 4.03 9.21
CA MET A 446 -7.73 4.84 10.40
C MET A 446 -9.19 4.74 10.84
N ILE A 447 -9.42 4.86 12.14
CA ILE A 447 -10.74 4.90 12.76
C ILE A 447 -10.90 6.29 13.38
N ASP A 448 -12.05 6.94 13.20
CA ASP A 448 -12.37 8.21 13.87
C ASP A 448 -13.15 8.00 15.18
N GLU A 449 -13.39 9.08 15.93
CA GLU A 449 -14.10 9.03 17.21
C GLU A 449 -15.52 8.45 17.12
N ASP A 450 -16.13 8.48 15.94
CA ASP A 450 -17.46 7.95 15.62
C ASP A 450 -17.40 6.52 15.05
N PHE A 451 -16.23 5.89 15.10
CA PHE A 451 -15.96 4.52 14.66
C PHE A 451 -16.14 4.30 13.14
N ASN A 452 -16.10 5.36 12.33
CA ASN A 452 -16.02 5.24 10.87
C ASN A 452 -14.63 4.76 10.45
N VAL A 453 -14.58 4.02 9.34
CA VAL A 453 -13.37 3.33 8.87
C VAL A 453 -12.87 3.94 7.57
N TRP A 454 -11.70 4.56 7.65
CA TRP A 454 -11.08 5.31 6.57
C TRP A 454 -9.83 4.61 6.03
N LEU A 455 -9.77 4.31 4.74
CA LEU A 455 -8.56 3.87 4.04
C LEU A 455 -7.69 5.10 3.72
N LEU A 456 -6.45 5.11 4.22
CA LEU A 456 -5.49 6.19 4.04
C LEU A 456 -4.65 6.03 2.78
N GLU A 457 -4.10 4.83 2.57
CA GLU A 457 -3.28 4.46 1.42
C GLU A 457 -3.10 2.93 1.30
N MET A 458 -2.66 2.47 0.12
CA MET A 458 -2.24 1.10 -0.17
C MET A 458 -0.80 1.15 -0.68
N ASN A 459 0.06 0.25 -0.20
CA ASN A 459 1.52 0.31 -0.37
C ASN A 459 2.04 -0.98 -1.03
N CYS A 460 2.69 -0.88 -2.20
CA CYS A 460 3.20 -2.05 -2.95
C CYS A 460 4.31 -2.83 -2.22
N ASN A 461 5.14 -2.13 -1.44
CA ASN A 461 6.24 -2.70 -0.69
C ASN A 461 6.04 -2.38 0.81
N PRO A 462 5.16 -3.10 1.52
CA PRO A 462 4.98 -2.91 2.96
C PRO A 462 6.28 -3.21 3.70
N ALA A 463 6.59 -2.43 4.73
CA ALA A 463 7.79 -2.66 5.54
C ALA A 463 7.69 -3.99 6.30
N LEU A 464 8.72 -4.84 6.16
CA LEU A 464 8.82 -6.18 6.74
C LEU A 464 9.87 -6.22 7.88
N HIS A 465 9.97 -5.13 8.63
CA HIS A 465 10.88 -5.03 9.79
C HIS A 465 10.26 -5.68 11.03
N THR A 466 11.09 -6.38 11.81
CA THR A 466 10.71 -7.16 13.00
C THR A 466 11.28 -6.53 14.28
N ASN A 467 11.15 -5.21 14.42
CA ASN A 467 11.90 -4.42 15.41
C ASN A 467 11.30 -4.39 16.84
N CYS A 468 10.13 -4.97 17.04
CA CYS A 468 9.47 -5.21 18.32
C CYS A 468 8.85 -6.62 18.35
N SER A 469 8.48 -7.10 19.53
CA SER A 469 7.84 -8.41 19.80
C SER A 469 6.71 -8.74 18.82
N VAL A 470 5.66 -7.92 18.76
CA VAL A 470 4.50 -8.11 17.87
C VAL A 470 4.91 -8.28 16.40
N LEU A 471 5.88 -7.50 15.92
CA LEU A 471 6.32 -7.60 14.52
C LEU A 471 7.17 -8.84 14.24
N LYS A 472 7.92 -9.35 15.22
CA LYS A 472 8.65 -10.62 15.10
C LYS A 472 7.70 -11.81 14.93
N GLU A 473 6.49 -11.73 15.46
CA GLU A 473 5.45 -12.75 15.29
C GLU A 473 4.66 -12.55 13.99
N VAL A 474 4.09 -11.35 13.79
CA VAL A 474 3.15 -11.09 12.70
C VAL A 474 3.80 -11.13 11.31
N ILE A 475 4.97 -10.50 11.13
CA ILE A 475 5.57 -10.34 9.80
C ILE A 475 6.02 -11.68 9.18
N PRO A 476 6.78 -12.56 9.88
CA PRO A 476 7.22 -13.82 9.29
C PRO A 476 6.07 -14.76 8.93
N ASN A 477 5.00 -14.75 9.74
CA ASN A 477 3.80 -15.54 9.48
C ASN A 477 3.10 -15.09 8.19
N ILE A 478 2.91 -13.78 8.00
CA ILE A 478 2.29 -13.21 6.78
C ILE A 478 3.14 -13.50 5.53
N VAL A 479 4.46 -13.36 5.59
CA VAL A 479 5.35 -13.67 4.46
C VAL A 479 5.31 -15.16 4.12
N SER A 480 5.36 -16.03 5.12
CA SER A 480 5.37 -17.49 4.93
C SER A 480 4.05 -18.00 4.37
N GLU A 481 2.90 -17.58 4.92
CA GLU A 481 1.58 -17.96 4.40
C GLU A 481 1.35 -17.41 2.99
N THR A 482 1.79 -16.18 2.70
CA THR A 482 1.77 -15.61 1.33
C THR A 482 2.53 -16.49 0.33
N LEU A 483 3.74 -16.94 0.69
CA LEU A 483 4.57 -17.77 -0.17
C LEU A 483 4.02 -19.19 -0.33
N ASP A 484 3.58 -19.83 0.76
CA ASP A 484 2.96 -21.16 0.74
C ASP A 484 1.68 -21.16 -0.14
N LEU A 485 0.78 -20.20 0.06
CA LEU A 485 -0.44 -20.02 -0.77
C LEU A 485 -0.11 -19.79 -2.24
N THR A 486 0.81 -18.87 -2.53
CA THR A 486 1.23 -18.55 -3.91
C THR A 486 1.79 -19.79 -4.59
N LEU A 487 2.62 -20.57 -3.90
CA LEU A 487 3.20 -21.82 -4.42
C LEU A 487 2.15 -22.90 -4.66
N GLU A 488 1.22 -23.11 -3.72
CA GLU A 488 0.14 -24.09 -3.88
C GLU A 488 -0.76 -23.73 -5.07
N ILE A 489 -1.22 -22.48 -5.15
CA ILE A 489 -2.09 -21.98 -6.23
C ILE A 489 -1.38 -22.09 -7.58
N PHE A 490 -0.12 -21.66 -7.67
CA PHE A 490 0.67 -21.72 -8.90
C PHE A 490 0.85 -23.16 -9.39
N ASN A 491 1.21 -24.09 -8.50
CA ASN A 491 1.38 -25.50 -8.86
C ASN A 491 0.06 -26.16 -9.30
N LYS A 492 -1.06 -25.84 -8.64
CA LYS A 492 -2.39 -26.31 -9.07
C LYS A 492 -2.79 -25.77 -10.44
N CYS A 493 -2.61 -24.47 -10.68
CA CYS A 493 -2.89 -23.84 -11.98
C CYS A 493 -2.05 -24.47 -13.10
N ARG A 494 -0.75 -24.68 -12.88
CA ARG A 494 0.14 -25.38 -13.84
C ARG A 494 -0.29 -26.80 -14.17
N ARG A 495 -0.99 -27.48 -13.26
CA ARG A 495 -1.47 -28.86 -13.40
C ARG A 495 -2.92 -28.94 -13.89
N GLY A 496 -3.57 -27.82 -14.22
CA GLY A 496 -5.00 -27.78 -14.56
C GLY A 496 -5.93 -28.18 -13.41
N GLN A 497 -5.44 -28.15 -12.16
CA GLN A 497 -6.18 -28.60 -10.98
C GLN A 497 -7.09 -27.49 -10.44
N ARG A 498 -8.19 -27.87 -9.79
CA ARG A 498 -9.04 -26.93 -9.04
C ARG A 498 -8.20 -26.25 -7.95
N VAL A 499 -8.23 -24.92 -7.91
CA VAL A 499 -7.46 -24.11 -6.95
C VAL A 499 -7.86 -24.43 -5.50
N LEU A 500 -9.17 -24.43 -5.21
CA LEU A 500 -9.73 -24.74 -3.89
C LEU A 500 -10.08 -26.24 -3.76
N PRO A 501 -10.05 -26.82 -2.54
CA PRO A 501 -9.61 -26.21 -1.27
C PRO A 501 -8.09 -26.05 -1.20
N LEU A 502 -7.59 -25.11 -0.39
CA LEU A 502 -6.15 -24.85 -0.24
C LEU A 502 -5.65 -25.39 1.11
N SER A 503 -4.62 -26.24 1.07
CA SER A 503 -4.00 -26.82 2.27
C SER A 503 -3.09 -25.85 3.04
N SER A 504 -2.55 -24.85 2.34
CA SER A 504 -1.65 -23.84 2.90
C SER A 504 -2.38 -22.64 3.51
N GLN A 505 -3.70 -22.54 3.36
CA GLN A 505 -4.50 -21.46 3.94
C GLN A 505 -4.65 -21.69 5.44
N LYS A 506 -4.27 -20.67 6.24
CA LYS A 506 -4.37 -20.67 7.70
C LYS A 506 -5.21 -19.48 8.15
N ASN A 507 -4.59 -18.31 8.28
CA ASN A 507 -5.21 -17.10 8.83
C ASN A 507 -5.78 -16.19 7.74
N PHE A 508 -5.40 -16.40 6.47
CA PHE A 508 -5.83 -15.55 5.37
C PHE A 508 -7.28 -15.83 4.98
N VAL A 509 -8.07 -14.77 4.83
CA VAL A 509 -9.49 -14.84 4.45
C VAL A 509 -9.61 -14.59 2.95
N LEU A 510 -10.22 -15.52 2.22
CA LEU A 510 -10.44 -15.36 0.77
C LEU A 510 -11.46 -14.24 0.51
N LEU A 511 -11.04 -13.17 -0.18
CA LEU A 511 -11.90 -12.08 -0.61
C LEU A 511 -12.52 -12.32 -1.99
N PHE A 512 -11.71 -12.83 -2.93
CA PHE A 512 -12.12 -12.98 -4.31
C PHE A 512 -11.45 -14.20 -4.94
N LYS A 513 -12.24 -14.97 -5.69
CA LYS A 513 -11.77 -16.03 -6.58
C LYS A 513 -12.50 -15.90 -7.91
N GLU A 514 -11.73 -15.86 -8.99
CA GLU A 514 -12.25 -16.00 -10.34
C GLU A 514 -12.57 -17.46 -10.66
N LEU A 515 -13.71 -17.67 -11.31
CA LEU A 515 -14.04 -18.95 -11.91
C LEU A 515 -13.38 -19.00 -13.30
N PHE A 516 -12.68 -20.09 -13.60
CA PHE A 516 -12.27 -20.35 -14.98
C PHE A 516 -13.52 -20.45 -15.87
N PRO A 517 -13.51 -19.86 -17.09
CA PRO A 517 -14.48 -20.21 -18.12
C PRO A 517 -14.44 -21.73 -18.36
N PRO A 518 -15.58 -22.44 -18.47
CA PRO A 518 -15.60 -23.90 -18.60
C PRO A 518 -14.85 -24.51 -19.80
N GLU A 519 -14.42 -23.70 -20.78
CA GLU A 519 -13.86 -24.16 -22.06
C GLU A 519 -12.34 -23.97 -22.21
N ALA A 520 -11.64 -23.37 -21.23
CA ALA A 520 -10.19 -23.12 -21.33
C ALA A 520 -9.31 -24.37 -21.04
N ALA A 521 -9.86 -25.57 -21.20
CA ALA A 521 -9.21 -26.85 -20.89
C ALA A 521 -8.62 -27.57 -22.12
N GLU A 522 -8.12 -26.80 -23.11
CA GLU A 522 -7.28 -27.36 -24.17
C GLU A 522 -5.80 -27.40 -23.74
N PRO A 523 -5.08 -28.52 -23.90
CA PRO A 523 -3.67 -28.60 -23.50
C PRO A 523 -2.80 -27.67 -24.36
N PHE A 524 -1.83 -27.01 -23.73
CA PHE A 524 -0.80 -26.23 -24.43
C PHE A 524 -0.23 -27.00 -25.64
N PRO A 525 -0.37 -26.51 -26.88
CA PRO A 525 0.23 -27.15 -28.04
C PRO A 525 1.76 -27.11 -27.89
N LYS A 526 2.38 -28.27 -28.07
CA LYS A 526 3.84 -28.43 -28.01
C LYS A 526 4.48 -27.65 -29.15
N SER A 527 5.65 -27.08 -28.88
CA SER A 527 6.40 -26.23 -29.82
C SER A 527 6.65 -26.89 -31.17
N SER A 528 6.42 -26.14 -32.25
CA SER A 528 7.26 -26.25 -33.46
C SER A 528 7.32 -24.93 -34.24
N THR A 529 8.53 -24.64 -34.74
CA THR A 529 8.86 -23.75 -35.87
C THR A 529 8.39 -22.29 -35.87
N THR A 530 9.39 -21.43 -35.69
CA THR A 530 9.53 -20.06 -36.23
C THR A 530 8.79 -19.81 -37.55
N THR A 531 7.98 -18.76 -37.58
CA THR A 531 7.66 -17.98 -38.79
C THR A 531 7.53 -16.50 -38.40
N HIS A 532 7.93 -15.60 -39.30
CA HIS A 532 8.00 -14.16 -39.04
C HIS A 532 6.64 -13.55 -38.73
N CYS A 533 6.57 -12.69 -37.71
CA CYS A 533 5.45 -11.77 -37.51
C CYS A 533 5.88 -10.38 -37.97
N GLU A 534 5.25 -9.88 -39.04
CA GLU A 534 5.56 -8.58 -39.63
C GLU A 534 5.12 -7.41 -38.74
N GLN A 535 5.95 -6.37 -38.71
CA GLN A 535 5.64 -5.14 -37.99
C GLN A 535 4.58 -4.34 -38.74
N ARG A 536 3.36 -4.21 -38.18
CA ARG A 536 2.37 -3.25 -38.66
C ARG A 536 2.88 -1.81 -38.46
N LYS A 537 3.39 -1.21 -39.54
CA LYS A 537 3.75 0.21 -39.62
C LYS A 537 2.52 1.10 -39.43
N LYS A 538 2.71 2.28 -38.84
CA LYS A 538 1.76 3.40 -38.94
C LYS A 538 1.84 4.00 -40.36
N PRO A 539 0.77 4.61 -40.88
CA PRO A 539 0.78 5.23 -42.19
C PRO A 539 1.54 6.56 -42.17
N GLU A 540 2.48 6.75 -43.09
CA GLU A 540 3.04 8.05 -43.46
C GLU A 540 2.33 8.63 -44.68
N HIS A 541 2.27 9.95 -44.77
CA HIS A 541 1.67 10.65 -45.90
C HIS A 541 2.49 10.45 -47.19
N GLN A 542 1.80 10.10 -48.27
CA GLN A 542 2.36 10.17 -49.61
C GLN A 542 2.71 11.62 -49.98
N ARG A 543 3.91 11.83 -50.50
CA ARG A 543 4.24 12.99 -51.33
C ARG A 543 5.10 12.51 -52.50
N ASN A 544 4.53 12.58 -53.70
CA ASN A 544 5.14 12.03 -54.90
C ASN A 544 6.10 13.02 -55.61
N SER A 545 6.95 12.41 -56.43
CA SER A 545 7.63 12.93 -57.63
C SER A 545 8.71 14.02 -57.49
N LEU A 546 9.97 13.54 -57.60
CA LEU A 546 10.91 13.86 -58.69
C LEU A 546 11.30 15.33 -58.95
N GLN A 547 12.57 15.67 -58.72
CA GLN A 547 13.58 15.64 -59.80
C GLN A 547 15.03 15.74 -59.26
N SER A 548 16.00 15.66 -60.17
CA SER A 548 17.40 15.28 -59.96
C SER A 548 18.40 16.43 -59.82
N ALA A 549 19.63 16.04 -59.41
CA ALA A 549 20.94 16.59 -59.79
C ALA A 549 21.66 17.56 -58.83
N ALA A 550 22.65 16.97 -58.14
CA ALA A 550 24.08 17.34 -58.18
C ALA A 550 24.66 18.51 -57.36
N ALA A 551 25.95 18.28 -57.00
CA ALA A 551 27.03 19.23 -56.68
C ALA A 551 27.11 19.91 -55.28
N LEU A 552 28.01 19.34 -54.46
CA LEU A 552 29.25 19.96 -53.92
C LEU A 552 29.22 21.30 -53.15
N ALA A 553 30.02 21.30 -52.07
CA ALA A 553 30.41 22.43 -51.19
C ALA A 553 29.23 23.09 -50.43
N GLY A 554 29.39 23.68 -49.24
CA GLY A 554 30.58 23.94 -48.42
C GLY A 554 30.35 25.26 -47.65
N GLY A 555 30.95 25.45 -46.48
CA GLY A 555 30.93 26.76 -45.79
C GLY A 555 29.89 26.94 -44.66
N GLU A 556 30.41 26.78 -43.45
CA GLU A 556 30.25 27.61 -42.25
C GLU A 556 29.12 28.67 -42.09
N CYS A 557 28.54 28.66 -40.89
CA CYS A 557 28.29 29.77 -39.93
C CYS A 557 28.17 31.24 -40.41
N ARG A 558 27.31 32.03 -39.72
CA ARG A 558 27.13 33.49 -39.96
C ARG A 558 25.70 33.98 -39.71
N SER A 559 25.34 34.19 -38.44
CA SER A 559 24.13 34.92 -37.99
C SER A 559 24.32 36.46 -38.00
N PRO A 560 23.35 37.26 -37.48
CA PRO A 560 22.39 38.13 -38.20
C PRO A 560 22.86 39.63 -38.27
N PRO A 561 22.08 40.64 -38.75
CA PRO A 561 21.03 41.29 -37.91
C PRO A 561 19.83 42.04 -38.61
N GLN A 562 18.75 42.20 -37.83
CA GLN A 562 17.80 43.34 -37.64
C GLN A 562 17.25 44.29 -38.75
N THR A 563 16.01 44.74 -38.48
CA THR A 563 15.25 45.90 -39.02
C THR A 563 14.64 45.72 -40.44
N SER A 564 13.49 46.31 -40.83
CA SER A 564 12.59 47.30 -40.19
C SER A 564 11.10 47.11 -40.60
N HIS A 565 10.22 47.99 -40.09
CA HIS A 565 8.78 48.18 -40.31
C HIS A 565 8.11 47.70 -41.63
N VAL A 566 6.81 47.33 -41.56
CA VAL A 566 5.70 48.14 -42.17
C VAL A 566 4.29 47.64 -41.79
N SER A 567 3.39 48.63 -41.74
CA SER A 567 1.95 48.72 -41.48
C SER A 567 0.97 47.62 -41.97
N LYS A 568 -0.18 47.58 -41.28
CA LYS A 568 -1.45 46.90 -41.65
C LYS A 568 -2.00 47.41 -42.99
N PRO A 569 -2.98 46.70 -43.60
CA PRO A 569 -4.36 47.18 -43.40
C PRO A 569 -5.40 46.09 -43.08
N LYS A 570 -6.47 46.52 -42.38
CA LYS A 570 -7.71 45.74 -42.20
C LYS A 570 -8.65 45.99 -43.39
N LYS A 571 -9.42 44.99 -43.81
CA LYS A 571 -10.73 45.20 -44.48
C LYS A 571 -11.90 44.83 -43.55
N LYS A 572 -13.06 45.45 -43.77
CA LYS A 572 -14.20 45.59 -42.85
C LYS A 572 -15.50 45.20 -43.57
N LYS A 573 -16.44 44.58 -42.82
CA LYS A 573 -17.91 44.56 -43.06
C LYS A 573 -18.35 43.82 -44.37
N VAL A 574 -19.59 43.36 -44.57
CA VAL A 574 -20.95 43.82 -44.14
C VAL A 574 -21.86 42.60 -43.77
N PRO A 575 -22.91 42.75 -42.93
CA PRO A 575 -23.72 41.63 -42.42
C PRO A 575 -25.12 41.51 -43.06
N LEU A 576 -25.89 40.48 -42.66
CA LEU A 576 -27.33 40.35 -42.90
C LEU A 576 -28.10 40.17 -41.58
N LYS A 577 -29.29 40.79 -41.50
CA LYS A 577 -30.27 40.66 -40.41
C LYS A 577 -31.53 39.97 -40.95
N CYS A 578 -32.23 39.20 -40.11
CA CYS A 578 -33.70 39.19 -40.08
C CYS A 578 -34.17 38.90 -38.64
N SER A 579 -35.46 39.12 -38.36
CA SER A 579 -35.99 39.31 -36.99
C SER A 579 -37.36 38.64 -36.78
N THR A 580 -37.92 38.76 -35.55
CA THR A 580 -39.23 38.31 -35.01
C THR A 580 -39.26 36.91 -34.34
N VAL A 581 -40.22 36.57 -33.46
CA VAL A 581 -40.50 37.05 -32.07
C VAL A 581 -41.70 36.24 -31.48
N SER A 582 -41.63 35.82 -30.19
CA SER A 582 -42.73 35.31 -29.31
C SER A 582 -43.40 33.94 -29.64
N PRO A 583 -44.18 33.31 -28.71
CA PRO A 583 -44.13 33.25 -27.23
C PRO A 583 -44.22 31.79 -26.65
N PRO A 584 -44.24 31.54 -25.31
CA PRO A 584 -44.29 30.19 -24.71
C PRO A 584 -45.71 29.69 -24.36
N MET A 585 -45.83 28.39 -23.99
CA MET A 585 -47.09 27.70 -23.62
C MET A 585 -47.04 27.07 -22.22
N ASP A 586 -48.16 27.14 -21.50
CA ASP A 586 -48.40 26.66 -20.13
C ASP A 586 -48.80 25.16 -20.03
N PRO A 587 -48.78 24.54 -18.82
CA PRO A 587 -49.04 23.10 -18.62
C PRO A 587 -50.53 22.74 -18.41
N PRO A 588 -50.94 21.46 -18.63
CA PRO A 588 -52.34 21.02 -18.51
C PRO A 588 -52.77 20.65 -17.06
N PRO A 589 -54.09 20.66 -16.77
CA PRO A 589 -54.64 20.55 -15.41
C PRO A 589 -55.00 19.12 -14.97
N GLY A 590 -55.22 18.95 -13.66
CA GLY A 590 -55.71 17.70 -13.05
C GLY A 590 -57.25 17.59 -12.98
N LEU A 591 -57.75 16.36 -12.82
CA LEU A 591 -59.19 16.08 -12.70
C LEU A 591 -59.49 14.95 -11.69
N ARG A 592 -60.01 15.37 -10.52
CA ARG A 592 -61.00 14.75 -9.60
C ARG A 592 -60.80 13.36 -8.96
N GLN A 593 -61.35 13.31 -7.74
CA GLN A 593 -61.47 12.20 -6.80
C GLN A 593 -62.54 11.17 -7.21
N ALA A 594 -62.42 9.94 -6.69
CA ALA A 594 -63.56 9.17 -6.19
C ALA A 594 -63.09 8.15 -5.11
N GLN A 595 -63.70 8.26 -3.92
CA GLN A 595 -63.76 7.32 -2.78
C GLN A 595 -62.45 6.77 -2.20
#